data_AF-A0A085WJE3-F1
#
_entry.id   AF-A0A085WJE3-F1
#
_cell.length_a   1.000
_cell.length_b   1.000
_cell.length_c   1.000
_cell.angle_alpha   90.00
_cell.angle_beta   90.00
_cell.angle_gamma   90.00
#
_symmetry.space_group_name_H-M   'P 1'
#
loop_
_entity.id
_entity.type
_entity.pdbx_description
1 polymer ?
#
loop_
_entity_poly.entity_id
_entity_poly.type
_entity_poly.pdbx_seq_one_letter_code
_entity_poly.pdbx_strand_id
1 'polypeptide(L)' 'MESPTLTQQAANNTKEQFANSPDLQSELENAIIAAYDAHTLMSTQALDSKAVQQALKDILLNHALLWEALRAKATESPAR' A
#
# COMPACT_ATOMS: atom_id res chain seq x y z
N MET A 1 14.73 -6.80 0.14
CA MET A 1 14.45 -6.85 1.58
C MET A 1 14.22 -8.30 1.94
N GLU A 2 15.30 -9.05 2.15
CA GLU A 2 15.24 -10.38 2.77
C GLU A 2 16.29 -10.33 3.87
N SER A 3 15.86 -10.09 5.11
CA SER A 3 16.76 -10.01 6.25
C SER A 3 17.35 -11.40 6.49
N PRO A 4 18.67 -11.61 6.29
CA PRO A 4 19.28 -12.93 6.49
C PRO A 4 19.08 -13.44 7.92
N THR A 5 18.99 -12.52 8.88
CA THR A 5 18.65 -12.81 10.28
C THR A 5 17.25 -13.40 10.41
N LEU A 6 16.23 -12.82 9.77
CA LEU A 6 14.87 -13.36 9.81
C LEU A 6 14.77 -14.71 9.10
N THR A 7 15.48 -14.88 7.98
CA THR A 7 15.56 -16.18 7.27
C THR A 7 16.16 -17.25 8.18
N GLN A 8 17.25 -16.94 8.87
CA GLN A 8 17.86 -17.86 9.83
C GLN A 8 16.93 -18.13 11.01
N GLN A 9 16.24 -17.13 11.54
CA GLN A 9 15.30 -17.32 12.65
C GLN A 9 14.10 -18.18 12.25
N ALA A 10 13.55 -17.98 11.06
CA ALA A 10 12.47 -18.81 10.54
C ALA A 10 12.90 -20.27 10.32
N ALA A 11 14.16 -20.50 9.93
CA ALA A 11 14.69 -21.85 9.72
C ALA A 11 14.97 -22.62 11.03
N ASN A 12 15.26 -21.92 12.14
CA ASN A 12 15.70 -22.55 13.39
C ASN A 12 14.67 -22.51 14.53
N ASN A 13 13.54 -21.81 14.37
CA ASN A 13 12.55 -21.64 15.43
C ASN A 13 11.16 -22.12 14.99
N THR A 14 10.29 -22.45 15.95
CA THR A 14 8.88 -22.66 15.64
C THR A 14 8.21 -21.35 15.23
N LYS A 15 7.03 -21.43 14.61
CA LYS A 15 6.27 -20.25 14.19
C LYS A 15 5.94 -19.33 15.36
N GLU A 16 5.58 -19.89 16.51
CA GLU A 16 5.28 -19.12 17.72
C GLU A 16 6.52 -18.41 18.26
N GLN A 17 7.68 -19.07 18.24
CA GLN A 17 8.94 -18.45 18.67
C GLN A 17 9.37 -17.33 17.71
N PHE A 18 9.28 -17.56 16.40
CA PHE A 18 9.57 -16.55 15.39
C PHE A 18 8.64 -15.34 15.48
N ALA A 19 7.33 -15.57 15.68
CA ALA A 19 6.34 -14.50 15.84
C ALA A 19 6.60 -13.61 17.06
N ASN A 20 7.28 -14.13 18.10
CA ASN A 20 7.69 -13.38 19.28
C ASN A 20 9.14 -12.86 19.20
N SER A 21 9.81 -12.99 18.05
CA SER A 21 11.18 -12.51 17.86
C SER A 21 11.26 -10.98 17.97
N PRO A 22 12.23 -10.43 18.73
CA PRO A 22 12.51 -8.99 18.72
C PRO A 22 12.94 -8.49 17.33
N ASP A 23 13.72 -9.29 16.59
CA ASP A 23 14.20 -8.91 15.25
C ASP A 23 13.04 -8.81 14.26
N LEU A 24 12.04 -9.70 14.35
CA LEU A 24 10.84 -9.62 13.52
C LEU A 24 10.03 -8.36 13.81
N GLN A 25 9.91 -7.98 15.08
CA GLN A 25 9.22 -6.74 15.48
C GLN A 25 9.94 -5.51 14.92
N SER A 26 11.26 -5.42 15.09
CA SER A 26 12.04 -4.30 14.56
C SER A 26 12.00 -4.22 13.03
N GLU A 27 12.10 -5.35 12.33
CA GLU A 27 12.03 -5.37 10.87
C GLU A 27 10.62 -5.00 10.36
N LEU A 28 9.56 -5.40 11.07
CA LEU A 28 8.21 -4.98 10.76
C LEU A 28 8.03 -3.46 10.91
N GLU A 29 8.51 -2.89 12.01
CA GLU A 29 8.49 -1.44 12.24
C GLU A 29 9.28 -0.69 11.14
N ASN A 30 10.49 -1.15 10.84
CA ASN A 30 11.32 -0.58 9.78
C ASN A 30 10.62 -0.66 8.40
N ALA A 31 9.97 -1.77 8.09
CA ALA A 31 9.22 -1.93 6.84
C ALA A 31 8.03 -0.98 6.76
N ILE A 32 7.31 -0.78 7.88
CA ILE A 32 6.21 0.18 7.96
C ILE A 32 6.72 1.61 7.74
N ILE A 33 7.81 2.00 8.39
CA ILE A 33 8.43 3.32 8.23
C ILE A 33 8.88 3.53 6.77
N ALA A 34 9.60 2.56 6.20
CA ALA A 34 10.06 2.65 4.81
C ALA A 34 8.89 2.75 3.81
N ALA A 35 7.81 1.98 4.04
CA ALA A 35 6.61 2.07 3.21
C ALA A 35 5.91 3.43 3.37
N TYR A 36 5.85 3.96 4.59
CA TYR A 36 5.29 5.27 4.88
C TYR A 36 6.09 6.39 4.20
N ASP A 37 7.42 6.38 4.31
CA ASP A 37 8.29 7.37 3.71
C ASP A 37 8.20 7.35 2.18
N ALA A 38 8.24 6.14 1.59
CA ALA A 38 8.07 5.97 0.16
C ALA A 38 6.70 6.46 -0.32
N HIS A 39 5.62 6.11 0.39
CA HIS A 39 4.28 6.55 0.06
C HIS A 39 4.11 8.07 0.20
N THR A 40 4.69 8.66 1.24
CA THR A 40 4.66 10.11 1.49
C THR A 40 5.42 10.86 0.41
N LEU A 41 6.61 10.38 0.04
CA LEU A 41 7.40 10.93 -1.06
C LEU A 41 6.65 10.88 -2.39
N MET A 42 6.12 9.71 -2.76
CA MET A 42 5.34 9.55 -4.00
C MET A 42 4.09 10.42 -4.01
N SER A 43 3.38 10.51 -2.87
CA SER A 43 2.19 11.35 -2.73
C SER A 43 2.54 12.83 -2.90
N THR A 44 3.63 13.29 -2.31
CA THR A 44 4.11 14.68 -2.45
C THR A 44 4.45 14.98 -3.92
N GLN A 45 5.19 14.10 -4.58
CA GLN A 45 5.51 14.24 -6.01
C GLN A 45 4.25 14.27 -6.88
N ALA A 46 3.24 13.45 -6.57
CA ALA A 46 1.98 13.46 -7.28
C ALA A 46 1.18 14.76 -7.06
N LEU A 47 1.19 15.31 -5.84
CA LEU A 47 0.53 16.58 -5.51
C LEU A 47 1.18 17.78 -6.20
N ASP A 48 2.49 17.78 -6.34
CA ASP A 48 3.23 18.88 -6.97
C ASP A 48 3.29 18.78 -8.50
N SER A 49 2.92 17.63 -9.07
CA SER A 49 2.99 17.40 -10.52
C SER A 49 1.61 17.34 -11.19
N LYS A 50 1.31 18.37 -12.01
CA LYS A 50 0.09 18.38 -12.84
C LYS A 50 0.08 17.28 -13.89
N ALA A 51 1.23 16.91 -14.44
CA ALA A 51 1.32 15.81 -15.39
C ALA A 51 0.93 14.48 -14.74
N VAL A 52 1.42 14.20 -13.53
CA VAL A 52 1.07 13.00 -12.76
C VAL A 52 -0.42 12.99 -12.40
N GLN A 53 -0.98 14.13 -11.96
CA GLN A 53 -2.42 14.25 -11.68
C GLN A 53 -3.28 13.95 -12.91
N GLN A 54 -2.90 14.46 -14.09
CA GLN A 54 -3.67 14.19 -15.31
C GLN A 54 -3.55 12.72 -15.74
N ALA A 55 -2.36 12.12 -15.63
CA ALA A 55 -2.18 10.70 -15.92
C ALA A 55 -3.00 9.82 -14.98
N LEU A 56 -3.02 10.12 -13.68
CA LEU A 56 -3.86 9.40 -12.71
C LEU A 56 -5.35 9.55 -13.03
N LYS A 57 -5.80 10.75 -13.38
CA LYS A 57 -7.19 10.99 -13.80
C LYS A 57 -7.53 10.18 -15.06
N ASP A 58 -6.63 10.14 -16.03
CA ASP A 58 -6.81 9.39 -17.26
C ASP A 58 -6.97 7.89 -16.99
N ILE A 59 -6.11 7.32 -16.14
CA ILE A 59 -6.22 5.93 -15.69
C ILE A 59 -7.58 5.67 -15.03
N LEU A 60 -8.02 6.56 -14.14
CA LEU A 60 -9.29 6.39 -13.44
C LEU A 60 -10.49 6.38 -14.40
N LEU A 61 -10.49 7.24 -15.41
CA LEU A 61 -11.60 7.39 -16.34
C LEU A 61 -11.57 6.33 -17.45
N ASN A 62 -10.40 5.96 -17.95
CA ASN A 62 -10.30 5.11 -19.15
C ASN A 62 -9.97 3.65 -18.85
N HIS A 63 -9.34 3.36 -17.71
CA HIS A 63 -8.90 2.00 -17.36
C HIS A 63 -9.62 1.43 -16.14
N ALA A 64 -9.96 2.28 -15.16
CA ALA A 64 -10.65 1.85 -13.94
C ALA A 64 -12.18 2.02 -13.99
N LEU A 65 -12.74 2.53 -15.09
CA LEU A 65 -14.19 2.75 -15.28
C LEU A 65 -14.84 3.50 -14.11
N LEU A 66 -14.14 4.49 -13.56
CA LEU A 66 -14.56 5.20 -12.35
C LEU A 66 -15.94 5.83 -12.52
N TRP A 67 -16.21 6.43 -13.68
CA TRP A 67 -17.48 7.10 -13.92
C TRP A 67 -18.66 6.11 -13.95
N GLU A 68 -18.50 4.98 -14.63
CA GLU A 68 -19.50 3.91 -14.71
C GLU A 68 -19.80 3.34 -13.33
N ALA A 69 -18.76 3.05 -12.55
CA ALA A 69 -18.91 2.54 -11.19
C ALA A 69 -19.66 3.53 -10.29
N LEU A 70 -19.32 4.83 -10.36
CA LEU A 70 -20.02 5.86 -9.60
C LEU A 70 -21.48 6.04 -10.07
N ARG A 71 -21.74 5.97 -11.37
CA ARG A 71 -23.09 6.09 -11.93
C ARG A 71 -23.98 4.91 -11.52
N ALA A 72 -23.46 3.69 -11.59
CA ALA A 72 -24.18 2.50 -11.14
C ALA A 72 -24.59 2.61 -9.66
N LYS A 73 -23.66 3.01 -8.79
CA LYS A 73 -23.93 3.23 -7.37
C LYS A 73 -24.99 4.31 -7.12
N ALA A 74 -24.96 5.39 -7.90
CA ALA A 74 -25.95 6.47 -7.80
C ALA A 74 -27.35 6.00 -8.21
N THR A 75 -27.46 5.10 -9.21
CA THR A 75 -28.74 4.53 -9.66
C THR A 75 -29.26 3.41 -8.74
N GLU A 76 -28.39 2.71 -8.02
CA GLU A 76 -28.74 1.66 -7.07
C GLU A 76 -29.20 2.19 -5.70
N SER A 77 -28.92 3.46 -5.38
CA SER A 77 -29.49 4.12 -4.20
C SER A 77 -30.86 4.71 -4.57
N PRO A 78 -32.00 4.10 -4.18
CA PRO A 78 -33.28 4.78 -4.30
C PRO A 78 -33.21 5.99 -3.36
N ALA A 79 -33.61 7.16 -3.88
CA ALA A 79 -33.75 8.38 -3.11
C ALA A 79 -34.45 8.06 -1.77
N ARG A 80 -33.75 8.33 -0.66
CA ARG A 80 -34.38 8.42 0.66
C ARG A 80 -35.09 9.74 0.79
#